data_AF-A0A6C0EZ16-F1
#
_entry.id   AF-A0A6C0EZ16-F1
#
_cell.length_a   1.000
_cell.length_b   1.000
_cell.length_c   1.000
_cell.angle_alpha   90.00
_cell.angle_beta   90.00
_cell.angle_gamma   90.00
#
_symmetry.space_group_name_H-M   'P 1'
#
loop_
_entity.id
_entity.type
_entity.pdbx_description
1 polymer ?
#
loop_
_entity_poly.entity_id
_entity_poly.type
_entity_poly.pdbx_seq_one_letter_code
_entity_poly.pdbx_strand_id
1 'polypeptide(L)'
;MNCEDQADLNTRLMDTVKQKLEYRRKQQIQFIVSQTNYDECEALQKLESCSNDVVKVVSDYLGITPKEDVNLKKTKNQKVYSVIRDIMDKGSNNYRMQQEKAKKVEEMNELIKRKQAYAAANANTNNAEKETEQPCNDLEICNEKCLDCNATSCENYENCVKKKNIILKEKID
;
A
#
# COMPACT_ATOMS: atom_id res chain seq x y z
N MET A 1 -6.57 22.28 12.45
CA MET A 1 -5.46 21.38 12.79
C MET A 1 -4.84 21.94 14.04
N ASN A 2 -5.06 21.28 15.18
CA ASN A 2 -4.75 21.82 16.51
C ASN A 2 -3.25 21.70 16.79
N CYS A 3 -2.68 22.71 17.43
CA CYS A 3 -1.24 22.81 17.71
C CYS A 3 -0.76 21.74 18.72
N GLU A 4 -1.68 21.16 19.51
CA GLU A 4 -1.42 20.12 20.51
C GLU A 4 -1.16 18.75 19.87
N ASP A 5 -1.87 18.41 18.78
CA ASP A 5 -1.71 17.12 18.06
C ASP A 5 -0.33 17.00 17.39
N GLN A 6 0.28 18.14 17.04
CA GLN A 6 1.59 18.18 16.37
C GLN A 6 2.77 18.00 17.34
N ALA A 7 2.60 18.37 18.61
CA ALA A 7 3.60 18.18 19.65
C ALA A 7 3.69 16.71 20.12
N ASP A 8 2.54 16.02 20.25
CA ASP A 8 2.47 14.60 20.60
C ASP A 8 3.11 13.72 19.51
N LEU A 9 2.83 14.01 18.24
CA LEU A 9 3.44 13.28 17.12
C LEU A 9 4.96 13.43 17.07
N ASN A 10 5.47 14.66 17.29
CA ASN A 10 6.92 14.92 17.35
C ASN A 10 7.57 14.21 18.53
N THR A 11 6.91 14.14 19.69
CA THR A 11 7.41 13.45 20.89
C THR A 11 7.54 11.95 20.64
N ARG A 12 6.50 11.31 20.09
CA ARG A 12 6.51 9.89 19.73
C ARG A 12 7.59 9.54 18.71
N LEU A 13 7.83 10.44 17.75
CA LEU A 13 8.89 10.27 16.75
C LEU A 13 10.28 10.30 17.42
N MET A 14 10.52 11.26 18.32
CA MET A 14 11.77 11.37 19.06
C MET A 14 12.03 10.16 19.95
N ASP A 15 11.01 9.65 20.65
CA ASP A 15 11.13 8.46 21.48
C ASP A 15 11.49 7.23 20.64
N THR A 16 10.88 7.07 19.46
CA THR A 16 11.19 5.97 18.54
C THR A 16 12.64 6.05 18.04
N VAL A 17 13.12 7.25 17.72
CA VAL A 17 14.52 7.47 17.29
C VAL A 17 15.47 7.15 18.44
N LYS A 18 15.18 7.63 19.65
CA LYS A 18 15.98 7.36 20.85
C LYS A 18 16.07 5.86 21.14
N GLN A 19 14.94 5.16 21.10
CA GLN A 19 14.90 3.71 21.32
C GLN A 19 15.76 2.95 20.29
N LYS A 20 15.69 3.33 19.00
CA LYS A 20 16.53 2.73 17.95
C LYS A 20 18.02 3.01 18.16
N LEU A 21 18.39 4.20 18.62
CA LEU A 21 19.76 4.56 18.93
C LEU A 21 20.31 3.77 20.12
N GLU A 22 19.54 3.68 21.20
CA GLU A 22 19.91 2.88 22.38
C GLU A 22 20.05 1.39 22.03
N TYR A 23 19.15 0.86 21.21
CA TYR A 23 19.24 -0.52 20.73
C TYR A 23 20.53 -0.78 19.95
N ARG A 24 20.88 0.09 18.99
CA ARG A 24 22.14 -0.01 18.26
C ARG A 24 23.33 0.09 19.19
N ARG A 25 23.31 1.02 20.15
CA ARG A 25 24.40 1.20 21.11
C ARG A 25 24.63 -0.05 21.97
N LYS A 26 23.56 -0.72 22.42
CA LYS A 26 23.65 -2.00 23.14
C LYS A 26 24.27 -3.10 22.27
N GLN A 27 23.88 -3.21 21.01
CA GLN A 27 24.48 -4.17 20.08
C GLN A 27 25.98 -3.93 19.87
N GLN A 28 26.38 -2.67 19.76
CA GLN A 28 27.79 -2.28 19.62
C GLN A 28 28.62 -2.67 20.85
N ILE A 29 28.10 -2.40 22.06
CA ILE A 29 28.77 -2.77 23.32
C ILE A 29 28.86 -4.29 23.44
N GLN A 30 27.76 -5.01 23.19
CA GLN A 30 27.73 -6.47 23.26
C GLN A 30 28.73 -7.10 22.28
N PHE A 31 28.86 -6.54 21.08
CA PHE A 31 29.87 -6.98 20.13
C PHE A 31 31.28 -6.80 20.70
N ILE A 32 31.63 -5.64 21.27
CA ILE A 32 32.95 -5.39 21.86
C ILE A 32 33.25 -6.36 22.99
N VAL A 33 32.33 -6.51 23.94
CA VAL A 33 32.48 -7.41 25.10
C VAL A 33 32.63 -8.86 24.64
N SER A 34 32.01 -9.27 23.53
CA SER A 34 32.17 -10.63 22.99
C SER A 34 33.55 -10.92 22.38
N GLN A 35 34.27 -9.88 21.94
CA GLN A 35 35.56 -10.00 21.24
C GLN A 35 36.75 -9.61 22.11
N THR A 36 36.50 -9.01 23.27
CA THR A 36 37.52 -8.43 24.16
C THR A 36 37.27 -8.88 25.59
N ASN A 37 38.23 -8.64 26.48
CA ASN A 37 38.05 -8.86 27.92
C ASN A 37 37.53 -7.60 28.63
N TYR A 38 36.90 -6.67 27.91
CA TYR A 38 36.35 -5.46 28.48
C TYR A 38 35.01 -5.71 29.17
N ASP A 39 34.81 -5.05 30.30
CA ASP A 39 33.49 -4.95 30.92
C ASP A 39 32.58 -4.00 30.13
N GLU A 40 31.26 -4.07 30.34
CA GLU A 40 30.28 -3.21 29.63
C GLU A 40 30.60 -1.71 29.79
N CYS A 41 31.05 -1.30 30.99
CA CYS A 41 31.43 0.08 31.29
C CYS A 41 32.69 0.49 30.51
N GLU A 42 33.70 -0.38 30.45
CA GLU A 42 34.94 -0.11 29.72
C GLU A 42 34.70 -0.07 28.21
N ALA A 43 33.91 -1.02 27.69
CA ALA A 43 33.50 -1.06 26.30
C ALA A 43 32.75 0.22 25.91
N LEU A 44 31.86 0.74 26.77
CA LEU A 44 31.17 2.00 26.54
C LEU A 44 32.14 3.19 26.49
N GLN A 45 33.06 3.29 27.45
CA GLN A 45 34.04 4.37 27.49
C GLN A 45 34.95 4.36 26.26
N LYS A 46 35.40 3.18 25.83
CA LYS A 46 36.22 3.02 24.62
C LYS A 46 35.44 3.33 23.35
N LEU A 47 34.19 2.93 23.27
CA LEU A 47 33.31 3.22 22.15
C LEU A 47 33.07 4.74 21.99
N GLU A 48 32.85 5.46 23.09
CA GLU A 48 32.74 6.92 23.08
C GLU A 48 34.05 7.58 22.64
N SER A 49 35.18 7.10 23.16
CA SER A 49 36.52 7.60 22.79
C SER A 49 36.84 7.38 21.31
N CYS A 50 36.27 6.34 20.69
CA CYS A 50 36.48 5.99 19.28
C CYS A 50 35.37 6.50 18.34
N SER A 51 34.62 7.54 18.72
CA SER A 51 33.56 8.13 17.88
C SER A 51 32.48 7.12 17.45
N ASN A 52 32.14 6.17 18.32
CA ASN A 52 31.21 5.05 18.06
C ASN A 52 31.65 4.07 16.96
N ASP A 53 32.94 4.02 16.63
CA ASP A 53 33.50 3.01 15.74
C ASP A 53 33.90 1.75 16.51
N VAL A 54 33.04 0.74 16.42
CA VAL A 54 33.24 -0.57 17.05
C VAL A 54 34.45 -1.31 16.49
N VAL A 55 34.66 -1.23 15.17
CA VAL A 55 35.75 -1.95 14.50
C VAL A 55 37.07 -1.39 14.96
N LYS A 56 37.16 -0.07 15.10
CA LYS A 56 38.35 0.58 15.63
C LYS A 56 38.67 0.15 17.06
N VAL A 57 37.69 0.13 17.97
CA VAL A 57 37.89 -0.33 19.36
C VAL A 57 38.46 -1.75 19.41
N VAL A 58 37.87 -2.67 18.65
CA VAL A 58 38.31 -4.06 18.61
C VAL A 58 39.68 -4.19 17.92
N SER A 59 39.92 -3.44 16.85
CA SER A 59 41.23 -3.45 16.15
C SER A 59 42.34 -2.92 17.05
N ASP A 60 42.08 -1.84 17.78
CA ASP A 60 43.01 -1.25 18.75
C ASP A 60 43.30 -2.23 19.90
N TYR A 61 42.28 -2.94 20.40
CA TYR A 61 42.45 -3.99 21.41
C TYR A 61 43.32 -5.16 20.90
N LEU A 62 43.09 -5.59 19.67
CA LEU A 62 43.84 -6.68 19.02
C LEU A 62 45.23 -6.24 18.52
N GLY A 63 45.56 -4.94 18.57
CA GLY A 63 46.80 -4.39 18.03
C GLY A 63 46.88 -4.44 16.50
N ILE A 64 45.73 -4.56 15.82
CA ILE A 64 45.66 -4.59 14.35
C ILE A 64 45.59 -3.15 13.88
N THR A 65 46.70 -2.65 13.33
CA THR A 65 46.67 -1.40 12.57
C THR A 65 46.08 -1.69 11.20
N PRO A 66 44.97 -1.03 10.80
CA PRO A 66 44.45 -1.17 9.46
C PRO A 66 45.56 -0.73 8.49
N LYS A 67 45.97 -1.65 7.61
CA LYS A 67 46.89 -1.31 6.53
C LYS A 67 46.15 -0.29 5.68
N GLU A 68 46.57 0.96 5.73
CA GLU A 68 46.04 1.96 4.82
C GLU A 68 46.39 1.49 3.40
N ASP A 69 45.37 1.17 2.59
CA ASP A 69 45.50 0.74 1.20
C ASP A 69 46.00 1.87 0.27
N VAL A 70 46.86 2.77 0.76
CA VAL A 70 47.31 3.97 0.05
C VAL A 70 48.16 3.62 -1.18
N ASN A 71 48.61 2.37 -1.34
CA ASN A 71 49.54 1.99 -2.41
C ASN A 71 49.24 0.68 -3.14
N LEU A 72 47.99 0.20 -3.19
CA LEU A 72 47.61 -0.73 -4.25
C LEU A 72 47.39 0.06 -5.55
N LYS A 73 48.50 0.55 -6.15
CA LYS A 73 48.48 1.12 -7.51
C LYS A 73 47.97 0.06 -8.46
N LYS A 74 46.65 0.08 -8.72
CA LYS A 74 46.01 -0.85 -9.64
C LYS A 74 46.71 -0.73 -10.99
N THR A 75 47.16 -1.86 -11.54
CA THR A 75 47.79 -1.89 -12.86
C THR A 75 46.79 -1.40 -13.90
N LYS A 76 47.26 -0.91 -15.06
CA LYS A 76 46.36 -0.49 -16.16
C LYS A 76 45.36 -1.60 -16.51
N ASN A 77 45.81 -2.86 -16.55
CA ASN A 77 44.96 -4.01 -16.83
C ASN A 77 43.89 -4.21 -15.74
N GLN A 78 44.23 -4.10 -14.45
CA GLN A 78 43.24 -4.20 -13.37
C GLN A 78 42.17 -3.12 -13.46
N LYS A 79 42.55 -1.89 -13.87
CA LYS A 79 41.58 -0.81 -14.11
C LYS A 79 40.67 -1.15 -15.29
N VAL A 80 41.21 -1.65 -16.39
CA VAL A 80 40.43 -2.09 -17.56
C VAL A 80 39.45 -3.19 -17.19
N TYR A 81 39.88 -4.22 -16.45
CA TYR A 81 38.99 -5.29 -16.01
C TYR A 81 37.89 -4.82 -15.05
N SER A 82 38.20 -3.86 -14.16
CA SER A 82 37.20 -3.23 -13.30
C SER A 82 36.12 -2.54 -14.13
N VAL A 83 36.51 -1.76 -15.12
CA VAL A 83 35.57 -1.03 -15.99
C VAL A 83 34.70 -2.00 -16.79
N ILE A 84 35.28 -3.07 -17.35
CA ILE A 84 34.53 -4.08 -18.09
C ILE A 84 33.47 -4.74 -17.18
N ARG A 85 33.85 -5.11 -15.95
CA ARG A 85 32.91 -5.69 -14.99
C ARG A 85 31.80 -4.72 -14.64
N ASP A 86 32.12 -3.46 -14.37
CA ASP A 86 31.13 -2.44 -14.04
C ASP A 86 30.12 -2.25 -15.18
N ILE A 87 30.57 -2.27 -16.44
CA ILE A 87 29.70 -2.18 -17.61
C ILE A 87 28.80 -3.41 -17.70
N MET A 88 29.35 -4.61 -17.53
CA MET A 88 28.60 -5.86 -17.61
C MET A 88 27.56 -5.98 -16.50
N ASP A 89 27.92 -5.58 -15.28
CA ASP A 89 27.02 -5.61 -14.12
C ASP A 89 25.88 -4.60 -14.30
N LYS A 90 26.17 -3.40 -14.82
CA LYS A 90 25.15 -2.40 -15.18
C LYS A 90 24.25 -2.92 -16.30
N GLY A 91 24.81 -3.53 -17.34
CA GLY A 91 24.06 -4.11 -18.45
C GLY A 91 23.09 -5.19 -17.96
N SER A 92 23.59 -6.13 -17.16
CA SER A 92 22.80 -7.23 -16.59
C SER A 92 21.68 -6.72 -15.68
N ASN A 93 21.99 -5.78 -14.79
CA ASN A 93 20.98 -5.19 -13.89
C ASN A 93 19.91 -4.42 -14.65
N ASN A 94 20.30 -3.63 -15.66
CA ASN A 94 19.36 -2.89 -16.51
C ASN A 94 18.45 -3.83 -17.29
N TYR A 95 19.00 -4.92 -17.84
CA TYR A 95 18.21 -5.92 -18.57
C TYR A 95 17.20 -6.61 -17.65
N ARG A 96 17.61 -7.04 -16.45
CA ARG A 96 16.69 -7.61 -15.46
C ARG A 96 15.57 -6.63 -15.11
N MET A 97 15.91 -5.37 -14.83
CA MET A 97 14.92 -4.34 -14.51
C MET A 97 13.95 -4.08 -15.68
N GLN A 98 14.43 -4.10 -16.93
CA GLN A 98 13.58 -3.94 -18.11
C GLN A 98 12.62 -5.12 -18.28
N GLN A 99 13.09 -6.35 -18.08
CA GLN A 99 12.22 -7.53 -18.10
C GLN A 99 11.13 -7.47 -17.04
N GLU A 100 11.49 -7.13 -15.80
CA GLU A 100 10.50 -6.99 -14.71
C GLU A 100 9.46 -5.90 -15.03
N LYS A 101 9.88 -4.77 -15.59
CA LYS A 101 8.98 -3.71 -16.03
C LYS A 101 8.05 -4.17 -17.15
N ALA A 102 8.58 -4.85 -18.17
CA ALA A 102 7.80 -5.37 -19.28
C ALA A 102 6.73 -6.36 -18.79
N LYS A 103 7.10 -7.29 -17.90
CA LYS A 103 6.17 -8.24 -17.30
C LYS A 103 5.04 -7.55 -16.51
N LYS A 104 5.37 -6.55 -15.69
CA LYS A 104 4.34 -5.78 -14.96
C LYS A 104 3.39 -5.02 -15.87
N VAL A 105 3.90 -4.47 -16.98
CA VAL A 105 3.06 -3.79 -17.98
C VAL A 105 2.13 -4.78 -18.67
N GLU A 106 2.62 -5.97 -19.01
CA GLU A 106 1.81 -7.04 -19.58
C GLU A 106 0.69 -7.48 -18.62
N GLU A 107 1.02 -7.77 -17.37
CA GLU A 107 0.04 -8.11 -16.32
C GLU A 107 -1.02 -6.99 -16.15
N MET A 108 -0.61 -5.73 -16.18
CA MET A 108 -1.53 -4.59 -16.10
C MET A 108 -2.47 -4.51 -17.31
N ASN A 109 -1.94 -4.72 -18.52
CA ASN A 109 -2.73 -4.72 -19.75
C ASN A 109 -3.77 -5.84 -19.76
N GLU A 110 -3.43 -7.02 -19.25
CA GLU A 110 -4.38 -8.13 -19.10
C GLU A 110 -5.52 -7.78 -18.14
N LEU A 111 -5.20 -7.17 -17.00
CA LEU A 111 -6.21 -6.71 -16.03
C LEU A 111 -7.14 -5.65 -16.64
N ILE A 112 -6.60 -4.70 -17.41
CA ILE A 112 -7.39 -3.68 -18.11
C ILE A 112 -8.35 -4.34 -19.12
N LYS A 113 -7.85 -5.26 -19.95
CA LYS A 113 -8.69 -6.00 -20.92
C LYS A 113 -9.81 -6.77 -20.22
N ARG A 114 -9.52 -7.44 -19.10
CA ARG A 114 -10.52 -8.17 -18.31
C ARG A 114 -11.61 -7.24 -17.76
N LYS A 115 -11.22 -6.07 -17.24
CA LYS A 115 -12.18 -5.06 -16.75
C LYS A 115 -13.03 -4.49 -17.89
N GLN A 116 -12.45 -4.21 -19.04
CA GLN A 116 -13.17 -3.73 -20.23
C GLN A 116 -14.19 -4.76 -20.73
N ALA A 117 -13.80 -6.05 -20.80
CA ALA A 117 -14.71 -7.13 -21.20
C ALA A 117 -15.89 -7.29 -20.22
N TYR A 118 -15.64 -7.20 -18.92
CA TYR A 118 -16.69 -7.23 -17.90
C TYR A 118 -17.64 -6.03 -18.01
N ALA A 119 -17.11 -4.82 -18.21
CA ALA A 119 -17.92 -3.62 -18.41
C ALA A 119 -18.78 -3.70 -19.68
N ALA A 120 -18.24 -4.24 -20.78
CA ALA A 120 -18.98 -4.45 -22.03
C ALA A 120 -20.10 -5.51 -21.88
N ALA A 121 -19.85 -6.60 -21.17
CA ALA A 121 -20.87 -7.62 -20.88
C ALA A 121 -22.04 -7.05 -20.06
N ASN A 122 -21.74 -6.23 -19.05
CA ASN A 122 -22.76 -5.58 -18.22
C ASN A 122 -23.52 -4.46 -18.95
N ALA A 123 -22.92 -3.82 -19.94
CA ALA A 123 -23.61 -2.83 -20.78
C ALA A 123 -24.67 -3.49 -21.67
N ASN A 124 -24.44 -4.74 -22.11
CA ASN A 124 -25.37 -5.47 -22.96
C ASN A 124 -26.58 -6.03 -22.17
N THR A 125 -26.41 -6.42 -20.91
CA THR A 125 -27.52 -6.91 -20.06
C THR A 125 -28.52 -5.80 -19.73
N ASN A 126 -28.04 -4.56 -19.52
CA ASN A 126 -28.93 -3.40 -19.27
C ASN A 126 -29.72 -2.94 -20.50
N ASN A 127 -29.29 -3.32 -21.72
CA ASN A 127 -30.05 -3.06 -22.95
C ASN A 127 -31.05 -4.19 -23.27
N ALA A 128 -30.75 -5.44 -22.87
CA ALA A 128 -31.68 -6.57 -23.03
C ALA A 128 -32.91 -6.47 -22.10
N GLU A 129 -32.80 -5.84 -20.94
CA GLU A 129 -33.93 -5.57 -20.04
C GLU A 129 -34.82 -4.39 -20.49
N LYS A 130 -34.42 -3.64 -21.53
CA LYS A 130 -35.21 -2.54 -22.11
C LYS A 130 -36.03 -2.92 -23.35
N GLU A 131 -35.85 -4.13 -23.90
CA GLU A 131 -36.61 -4.60 -25.07
C GLU A 131 -37.74 -5.58 -24.74
N THR A 132 -37.95 -5.90 -23.45
CA THR A 132 -39.13 -6.66 -22.97
C THR A 132 -40.17 -5.80 -22.25
N GLU A 133 -40.33 -4.54 -22.65
CA GLU A 133 -41.60 -3.82 -22.46
C GLU A 133 -42.39 -3.90 -23.76
N GLN A 134 -42.96 -5.08 -23.98
CA GLN A 134 -44.03 -5.26 -24.95
C GLN A 134 -45.25 -4.46 -24.45
N PRO A 135 -45.81 -3.52 -25.23
CA PRO A 135 -47.03 -2.83 -24.81
C PRO A 135 -48.17 -3.85 -24.82
N CYS A 136 -48.64 -4.23 -23.63
CA CYS A 136 -49.85 -5.01 -23.46
C CYS A 136 -51.08 -4.16 -23.80
N ASN A 137 -51.38 -4.03 -25.09
CA ASN A 137 -52.76 -4.02 -25.54
C ASN A 137 -53.25 -5.46 -25.41
N ASP A 138 -54.02 -5.76 -24.37
CA ASP A 138 -55.33 -6.38 -24.55
C ASP A 138 -56.09 -6.39 -23.22
N LEU A 139 -57.26 -5.79 -23.30
CA LEU A 139 -58.36 -5.85 -22.36
C LEU A 139 -58.74 -7.32 -22.17
N GLU A 140 -58.60 -7.89 -20.98
CA GLU A 140 -59.60 -8.84 -20.42
C GLU A 140 -59.25 -9.29 -18.98
N ILE A 141 -60.15 -8.88 -18.07
CA ILE A 141 -60.58 -9.57 -16.83
C ILE A 141 -59.57 -9.59 -15.65
N CYS A 142 -59.54 -8.48 -14.90
CA CYS A 142 -59.25 -8.53 -13.46
C CYS A 142 -60.58 -8.59 -12.69
N ASN A 143 -60.99 -9.80 -12.31
CA ASN A 143 -62.09 -10.03 -11.38
C ASN A 143 -61.51 -10.35 -9.99
N GLU A 144 -60.83 -9.38 -9.39
CA GLU A 144 -60.52 -9.40 -7.94
C GLU A 144 -61.36 -8.33 -7.25
N LYS A 145 -62.28 -8.81 -6.40
CA LYS A 145 -63.19 -7.99 -5.63
C LYS A 145 -62.38 -7.11 -4.67
N CYS A 146 -62.41 -5.80 -4.90
CA CYS A 146 -61.97 -4.79 -3.95
C CYS A 146 -62.85 -4.89 -2.69
N LEU A 147 -62.29 -5.43 -1.60
CA LEU A 147 -63.04 -5.87 -0.43
C LEU A 147 -63.54 -4.75 0.50
N ASP A 148 -63.41 -3.47 0.13
CA ASP A 148 -63.75 -2.34 1.01
C ASP A 148 -64.41 -1.12 0.32
N CYS A 149 -65.19 -1.30 -0.75
CA CYS A 149 -65.94 -0.19 -1.35
C CYS A 149 -67.37 -0.59 -1.74
N ASN A 150 -68.34 -0.21 -0.90
CA ASN A 150 -69.76 -0.48 -1.09
C ASN A 150 -70.44 0.64 -1.92
N ALA A 151 -69.96 0.87 -3.15
CA ALA A 151 -70.56 1.84 -4.07
C ALA A 151 -70.61 1.29 -5.50
N THR A 152 -71.80 1.28 -6.09
CA THR A 152 -72.16 0.55 -7.32
C THR A 152 -71.75 1.23 -8.63
N SER A 153 -70.90 2.26 -8.61
CA SER A 153 -70.28 2.82 -9.82
C SER A 153 -69.03 3.62 -9.47
N CYS A 154 -67.84 3.11 -9.82
CA CYS A 154 -66.58 3.80 -9.59
C CYS A 154 -66.11 4.43 -10.91
N GLU A 155 -66.60 5.63 -11.22
CA GLU A 155 -66.25 6.35 -12.46
C GLU A 155 -64.93 7.14 -12.41
N ASN A 156 -64.15 7.08 -11.32
CA ASN A 156 -62.87 7.79 -11.31
C ASN A 156 -61.82 7.12 -10.41
N TYR A 157 -61.13 6.13 -10.98
CA TYR A 157 -59.96 5.47 -10.42
C TYR A 157 -58.89 6.48 -9.94
N GLU A 158 -58.71 7.60 -10.66
CA GLU A 158 -57.73 8.64 -10.30
C GLU A 158 -58.00 9.28 -8.93
N ASN A 159 -59.27 9.45 -8.54
CA ASN A 159 -59.61 10.03 -7.24
C ASN A 159 -59.35 9.05 -6.08
N CYS A 160 -59.44 7.75 -6.34
CA CYS A 160 -59.15 6.72 -5.34
C CYS A 160 -57.64 6.65 -5.03
N VAL A 161 -56.79 6.72 -6.06
CA VAL A 161 -55.33 6.74 -5.91
C VAL A 161 -54.85 8.01 -5.20
N LYS A 162 -55.46 9.17 -5.50
CA LYS A 162 -55.14 10.44 -4.82
C LYS A 162 -55.46 10.40 -3.32
N LYS A 163 -56.61 9.83 -2.93
CA LYS A 163 -56.96 9.66 -1.50
C LYS A 163 -56.00 8.74 -0.76
N LYS A 164 -55.55 7.63 -1.39
CA LYS A 164 -54.62 6.68 -0.77
C LYS A 164 -53.24 7.31 -0.50
N ASN A 165 -52.77 8.17 -1.41
CA ASN A 165 -51.50 8.89 -1.25
C ASN A 165 -51.56 10.02 -0.21
N ILE A 166 -52.73 10.63 0.02
CA ILE A 166 -52.92 11.61 1.10
C ILE A 166 -52.85 10.92 2.47
N ILE A 167 -53.52 9.77 2.64
CA ILE A 167 -53.51 8.99 3.90
C ILE A 167 -52.10 8.47 4.25
N LEU A 168 -51.27 8.16 3.24
CA LEU A 168 -49.88 7.75 3.46
C LEU A 168 -48.97 8.91 3.88
N LYS A 169 -49.28 10.15 3.48
CA LYS A 169 -48.53 11.34 3.90
C LYS A 169 -48.83 11.76 5.34
N GLU A 170 -50.08 11.64 5.78
CA GLU A 170 -50.49 11.92 7.17
C GLU A 170 -49.96 10.91 8.20
N LYS A 171 -49.40 9.78 7.77
CA LYS A 171 -48.78 8.76 8.65
C LYS A 171 -47.27 8.91 8.80
N ILE A 172 -46.67 9.90 8.13
CA ILE A 172 -45.22 10.15 8.13
C ILE A 172 -44.87 11.44 8.91
N ASP A 173 -45.88 12.22 9.34
CA ASP A 173 -45.77 13.29 10.34
C ASP A 173 -46.36 12.83 11.69
#